data_AF-L2GN83-F1
#
_entry.id   AF-L2GN83-F1
#
_cell.length_a   1.000
_cell.length_b   1.000
_cell.length_c   1.000
_cell.angle_alpha   90.00
_cell.angle_beta   90.00
_cell.angle_gamma   90.00
#
_symmetry.space_group_name_H-M   'P 1'
#
loop_
_entity.id
_entity.type
_entity.pdbx_description
1 polymer ?
#
loop_
_entity_poly.entity_id
_entity_poly.type
_entity_poly.pdbx_seq_one_letter_code
_entity_poly.pdbx_strand_id
1 'polypeptide(L)'
;MTPEELINLSLQYEAEIEAFTTIPAKRLLTFDFKGCSPLKTCRIPLYLALHLQSLNLCSIIPPQYISKEYVENIIQKEKTETNFVELPEYFFEHSTLFMNDEIESAICELRSIRNSKIRKGLSNLDGKALYITGLSKWEFNQFKDIIRKPMVFGKKIEEVEEE
;
A
#
# COMPACT_ATOMS: atom_id res chain seq x y z
N MET A 1 -4.39 -5.83 12.68
CA MET A 1 -5.00 -5.51 11.39
C MET A 1 -4.56 -6.61 10.45
N THR A 2 -5.47 -7.31 9.81
CA THR A 2 -5.11 -8.37 8.87
C THR A 2 -4.67 -7.75 7.53
N PRO A 3 -3.92 -8.49 6.69
CA PRO A 3 -3.61 -8.03 5.33
C PRO A 3 -4.88 -7.70 4.52
N GLU A 4 -5.95 -8.45 4.73
CA GLU A 4 -7.24 -8.25 4.09
C GLU A 4 -7.91 -6.94 4.53
N GLU A 5 -7.85 -6.60 5.82
CA GLU A 5 -8.36 -5.31 6.32
C GLU A 5 -7.62 -4.12 5.69
N LEU A 6 -6.30 -4.23 5.47
CA LEU A 6 -5.53 -3.19 4.78
C LEU A 6 -5.96 -3.02 3.32
N ILE A 7 -6.19 -4.13 2.61
CA ILE A 7 -6.73 -4.09 1.25
C ILE A 7 -8.12 -3.44 1.26
N ASN A 8 -9.00 -3.82 2.17
CA ASN A 8 -10.34 -3.23 2.27
C ASN A 8 -10.31 -1.71 2.51
N LEU A 9 -9.31 -1.21 3.25
CA LEU A 9 -9.10 0.22 3.41
C LEU A 9 -8.64 0.89 2.11
N SER A 10 -7.77 0.24 1.32
CA SER A 10 -7.31 0.78 0.04
C SER A 10 -8.42 0.84 -1.01
N LEU A 11 -9.47 0.00 -0.89
CA LEU A 11 -10.59 -0.02 -1.85
C LEU A 11 -11.41 1.28 -1.89
N GLN A 12 -11.29 2.16 -0.90
CA GLN A 12 -11.94 3.47 -0.92
C GLN A 12 -11.26 4.46 -1.88
N TYR A 13 -10.03 4.15 -2.33
CA TYR A 13 -9.26 5.00 -3.21
C TYR A 13 -9.91 5.11 -4.60
N GLU A 14 -9.77 6.27 -5.24
CA GLU A 14 -10.32 6.49 -6.58
C GLU A 14 -9.44 5.81 -7.64
N ALA A 15 -10.08 5.00 -8.47
CA ALA A 15 -9.48 4.35 -9.62
C ALA A 15 -10.08 4.89 -10.92
N GLU A 16 -9.27 4.94 -11.97
CA GLU A 16 -9.72 5.24 -13.32
C GLU A 16 -10.17 3.95 -13.99
N ILE A 17 -11.33 3.99 -14.63
CA ILE A 17 -11.87 2.85 -15.39
C ILE A 17 -12.22 3.28 -16.82
N GLU A 18 -12.19 2.31 -17.72
CA GLU A 18 -12.73 2.41 -19.08
C GLU A 18 -13.95 1.49 -19.22
N ALA A 19 -15.10 2.06 -19.55
CA ALA A 19 -16.33 1.29 -19.69
C ALA A 19 -16.45 0.68 -21.10
N PHE A 20 -16.89 -0.58 -21.18
CA PHE A 20 -17.21 -1.25 -22.44
C PHE A 20 -18.63 -0.93 -22.92
N THR A 21 -19.52 -0.64 -21.98
CA THR A 21 -20.93 -0.34 -22.22
C THR A 21 -21.34 0.93 -21.47
N THR A 22 -22.48 1.50 -21.83
CA THR A 22 -23.02 2.64 -21.08
C THR A 22 -23.53 2.17 -19.73
N ILE A 23 -22.86 2.58 -18.67
CA ILE A 23 -23.27 2.32 -17.29
C ILE A 23 -24.11 3.50 -16.81
N PRO A 24 -25.38 3.29 -16.41
CA PRO A 24 -26.25 4.38 -16.00
C PRO A 24 -25.80 5.00 -14.68
N ALA A 25 -26.18 6.27 -14.47
CA ALA A 25 -25.99 6.94 -13.19
C ALA A 25 -26.76 6.23 -12.07
N LYS A 26 -26.14 6.12 -10.89
CA LYS A 26 -26.77 5.51 -9.72
C LYS A 26 -26.30 6.20 -8.45
N ARG A 27 -27.26 6.51 -7.59
CA ARG A 27 -26.99 7.02 -6.24
C ARG A 27 -26.67 5.86 -5.30
N LEU A 28 -25.48 5.85 -4.70
CA LEU A 28 -25.13 4.91 -3.63
C LEU A 28 -25.25 5.61 -2.27
N LEU A 29 -25.03 4.86 -1.18
CA LEU A 29 -25.16 5.40 0.19
C LEU A 29 -24.16 6.52 0.48
N THR A 30 -22.92 6.35 0.02
CA THR A 30 -21.79 7.26 0.28
C THR A 30 -21.22 7.88 -0.98
N PHE A 31 -21.66 7.45 -2.17
CA PHE A 31 -21.08 7.87 -3.45
C PHE A 31 -22.16 8.04 -4.53
N ASP A 32 -22.16 9.19 -5.20
CA ASP A 32 -23.08 9.48 -6.29
C ASP A 32 -22.40 9.18 -7.64
N PHE A 33 -22.65 7.99 -8.20
CA PHE A 33 -22.09 7.59 -9.48
C PHE A 33 -22.84 8.24 -10.64
N LYS A 34 -22.13 9.06 -11.42
CA LYS A 34 -22.71 9.84 -12.54
C LYS A 34 -22.95 9.03 -13.81
N GLY A 35 -22.63 7.75 -13.81
CA GLY A 35 -22.64 6.92 -15.01
C GLY A 35 -21.35 7.07 -15.81
N CYS A 36 -21.12 6.13 -16.72
CA CYS A 36 -19.92 6.11 -17.56
C CYS A 36 -20.31 5.67 -18.97
N SER A 37 -19.86 6.41 -19.98
CA SER A 37 -20.10 6.09 -21.38
C SER A 37 -18.93 5.26 -21.94
N PRO A 38 -19.16 4.44 -22.98
CA PRO A 38 -18.09 3.74 -23.67
C PRO A 38 -17.02 4.70 -24.19
N LEU A 39 -15.76 4.25 -24.23
CA LEU A 39 -14.60 5.01 -24.72
C LEU A 39 -14.30 6.30 -23.93
N LYS A 40 -14.95 6.50 -22.78
CA LYS A 40 -14.63 7.57 -21.84
C LYS A 40 -14.10 6.97 -20.57
N THR A 41 -13.10 7.64 -20.00
CA THR A 41 -12.60 7.31 -18.67
C THR A 41 -13.47 7.98 -17.62
N CYS A 42 -13.68 7.27 -16.51
CA CYS A 42 -14.40 7.79 -15.35
C CYS A 42 -13.67 7.37 -14.08
N ARG A 43 -13.74 8.24 -13.05
CA ARG A 43 -13.15 7.99 -11.73
C ARG A 43 -14.20 7.51 -10.77
N ILE A 44 -13.97 6.36 -10.16
CA ILE A 44 -14.84 5.75 -9.17
C ILE A 44 -14.03 5.08 -8.08
N PRO A 45 -14.60 4.85 -6.88
CA PRO A 45 -13.92 4.06 -5.86
C PRO A 45 -13.56 2.66 -6.34
N LEU A 46 -12.40 2.17 -5.92
CA LEU A 46 -11.84 0.89 -6.36
C LEU A 46 -12.74 -0.31 -6.02
N TYR A 47 -13.46 -0.29 -4.88
CA TYR A 47 -14.45 -1.35 -4.58
C TYR A 47 -15.53 -1.46 -5.66
N LEU A 48 -15.98 -0.31 -6.20
CA LEU A 48 -17.01 -0.28 -7.23
C LEU A 48 -16.43 -0.69 -8.59
N ALA A 49 -15.21 -0.25 -8.87
CA ALA A 49 -14.47 -0.62 -10.07
C ALA A 49 -14.29 -2.15 -10.17
N LEU A 50 -13.82 -2.79 -9.09
CA LEU A 50 -13.65 -4.24 -9.03
C LEU A 50 -14.98 -4.97 -9.20
N HIS A 51 -16.05 -4.46 -8.60
CA HIS A 51 -17.38 -5.04 -8.77
C HIS A 51 -17.86 -4.97 -10.22
N LEU A 52 -17.73 -3.81 -10.88
CA LEU A 52 -18.12 -3.64 -12.28
C LEU A 52 -17.24 -4.45 -13.25
N GLN A 53 -15.96 -4.60 -12.93
CA GLN A 53 -15.04 -5.45 -13.68
C GLN A 53 -15.43 -6.94 -13.58
N SER A 54 -15.85 -7.42 -12.40
CA SER A 54 -16.36 -8.79 -12.22
C SER A 54 -17.63 -9.08 -13.05
N LEU A 55 -18.38 -8.03 -13.40
CA LEU A 55 -19.55 -8.09 -14.27
C LEU A 55 -19.21 -7.90 -15.76
N ASN A 56 -17.93 -7.80 -16.12
CA ASN A 56 -17.44 -7.51 -17.47
C ASN A 56 -17.99 -6.19 -18.07
N LEU A 57 -18.27 -5.19 -17.23
CA LEU A 57 -18.80 -3.89 -17.68
C LEU A 57 -17.71 -2.84 -17.94
N CYS A 58 -16.55 -2.98 -17.30
CA CYS A 58 -15.43 -2.06 -17.44
C CYS A 58 -14.09 -2.78 -17.26
N SER A 59 -13.02 -2.12 -17.71
CA SER A 59 -11.64 -2.43 -17.37
C SER A 59 -11.09 -1.38 -16.41
N ILE A 60 -10.33 -1.81 -15.40
CA ILE A 60 -9.64 -0.89 -14.49
C ILE A 60 -8.30 -0.53 -15.10
N ILE A 61 -8.01 0.77 -15.16
CA ILE A 61 -6.71 1.27 -15.60
C ILE A 61 -5.78 1.20 -14.38
N PRO A 62 -4.69 0.40 -14.45
CA PRO A 62 -3.77 0.30 -13.32
C PRO A 62 -3.11 1.67 -13.08
N PRO A 63 -2.92 2.08 -11.81
CA PRO A 63 -2.24 3.33 -11.50
C PRO A 63 -0.81 3.36 -12.06
N GLN A 64 -0.33 4.54 -12.46
CA GLN A 64 1.01 4.70 -13.05
C GLN A 64 2.16 4.20 -12.17
N TYR A 65 1.99 4.26 -10.84
CA TYR A 65 2.98 3.75 -9.88
C TYR A 65 3.02 2.22 -9.80
N ILE A 66 2.03 1.51 -10.36
CA ILE A 66 2.06 0.06 -10.55
C ILE A 66 2.51 -0.25 -11.99
N SER A 67 3.69 0.26 -12.35
CA SER A 67 4.37 -0.06 -13.61
C SER A 67 5.76 -0.57 -13.30
N LYS A 68 6.26 -1.52 -14.11
CA LYS A 68 7.59 -2.09 -13.92
C LYS A 68 8.68 -1.01 -13.86
N GLU A 69 8.63 -0.05 -14.76
CA GLU A 69 9.56 1.08 -14.82
C GLU A 69 9.56 1.90 -13.52
N TYR A 70 8.38 2.18 -12.96
CA TYR A 70 8.28 2.90 -11.70
C TYR A 70 8.89 2.09 -10.54
N VAL A 71 8.56 0.80 -10.43
CA VAL A 71 9.07 -0.06 -9.35
C VAL A 71 10.59 -0.22 -9.45
N GLU A 72 11.14 -0.41 -10.65
CA GLU A 72 12.59 -0.50 -10.86
C GLU A 72 13.31 0.80 -10.46
N ASN A 73 12.76 1.95 -10.83
CA ASN A 73 13.30 3.25 -10.41
C ASN A 73 13.29 3.40 -8.88
N ILE A 74 12.22 2.97 -8.21
CA ILE A 74 12.13 2.97 -6.74
C ILE A 74 13.16 2.02 -6.13
N ILE A 75 13.35 0.82 -6.69
CA ILE A 75 14.35 -0.14 -6.22
C ILE A 75 15.76 0.46 -6.25
N GLN A 76 16.11 1.16 -7.33
CA GLN A 76 17.42 1.80 -7.45
C GLN A 76 17.62 2.87 -6.37
N LYS A 77 16.62 3.74 -6.17
CA LYS A 77 16.65 4.75 -5.10
C LYS A 77 16.74 4.12 -3.72
N GLU A 78 15.99 3.05 -3.48
CA GLU A 78 15.97 2.34 -2.20
C GLU A 78 17.33 1.69 -1.91
N LYS A 79 18.10 1.27 -2.92
CA LYS A 79 19.46 0.76 -2.72
C LYS A 79 20.47 1.87 -2.41
N THR A 80 20.31 3.06 -2.97
CA THR A 80 21.26 4.17 -2.78
C THR A 80 20.98 5.00 -1.54
N GLU A 81 19.70 5.18 -1.20
CA GLU A 81 19.30 6.01 -0.06
C GLU A 81 19.39 5.24 1.26
N THR A 82 19.85 5.91 2.30
CA THR A 82 19.88 5.38 3.66
C THR A 82 18.48 5.28 4.26
N ASN A 83 17.66 6.31 4.01
CA ASN A 83 16.27 6.36 4.43
C ASN A 83 15.37 5.53 3.49
N PHE A 84 14.13 5.31 3.92
CA PHE A 84 13.11 4.69 3.07
C PHE A 84 12.66 5.69 2.01
N VAL A 85 12.58 5.22 0.77
CA VAL A 85 11.96 6.00 -0.30
C VAL A 85 10.46 6.08 -0.01
N GLU A 86 9.88 7.26 -0.20
CA GLU A 86 8.45 7.48 -0.02
C GLU A 86 7.66 6.74 -1.09
N LEU A 87 6.66 5.97 -0.64
CA LEU A 87 5.77 5.21 -1.51
C LEU A 87 4.36 5.82 -1.46
N PRO A 88 3.55 5.66 -2.52
CA PRO A 88 2.12 5.93 -2.46
C PRO A 88 1.43 5.21 -1.29
N GLU A 89 0.41 5.84 -0.70
CA GLU A 89 -0.15 5.48 0.63
C GLU A 89 -0.63 4.03 0.79
N TYR A 90 -0.98 3.36 -0.31
CA TYR A 90 -1.45 1.96 -0.35
C TYR A 90 -0.72 1.15 -1.42
N PHE A 91 0.57 1.45 -1.64
CA PHE A 91 1.35 0.85 -2.72
C PHE A 91 1.32 -0.68 -2.70
N PHE A 92 1.56 -1.31 -1.54
CA PHE A 92 1.63 -2.76 -1.44
C PHE A 92 0.26 -3.44 -1.52
N GLU A 93 -0.79 -2.79 -1.04
CA GLU A 93 -2.17 -3.24 -1.18
C GLU A 93 -2.57 -3.21 -2.66
N HIS A 94 -2.33 -2.09 -3.36
CA HIS A 94 -2.58 -1.98 -4.79
C HIS A 94 -1.72 -2.96 -5.60
N SER A 95 -0.47 -3.18 -5.21
CA SER A 95 0.42 -4.14 -5.90
C SER A 95 -0.09 -5.57 -5.78
N THR A 96 -0.82 -5.92 -4.71
CA THR A 96 -1.48 -7.23 -4.61
C THR A 96 -2.75 -7.34 -5.46
N LEU A 97 -3.47 -6.24 -5.67
CA LEU A 97 -4.68 -6.21 -6.49
C LEU A 97 -4.37 -6.27 -7.99
N PHE A 98 -3.32 -5.58 -8.42
CA PHE A 98 -2.90 -5.48 -9.83
C PHE A 98 -1.64 -6.32 -10.14
N MET A 99 -1.46 -7.42 -9.41
CA MET A 99 -0.27 -8.27 -9.55
C MET A 99 -0.27 -8.96 -10.92
N ASN A 100 0.81 -8.79 -11.67
CA ASN A 100 1.08 -9.47 -12.94
C ASN A 100 2.48 -10.11 -12.88
N ASP A 101 2.71 -11.20 -13.62
CA ASP A 101 3.98 -11.95 -13.65
C ASP A 101 5.22 -11.06 -13.90
N GLU A 102 5.06 -10.00 -14.69
CA GLU A 102 6.16 -9.09 -15.04
C GLU A 102 6.60 -8.18 -13.88
N ILE A 103 5.68 -7.80 -13.00
CA ILE A 103 5.90 -6.84 -11.90
C ILE A 103 6.13 -7.59 -10.58
N GLU A 104 5.65 -8.82 -10.46
CA GLU A 104 5.74 -9.63 -9.24
C GLU A 104 7.19 -9.75 -8.74
N SER A 105 8.13 -10.06 -9.65
CA SER A 105 9.55 -10.17 -9.32
C SER A 105 10.11 -8.86 -8.75
N ALA A 106 9.79 -7.73 -9.37
CA ALA A 106 10.24 -6.41 -8.93
C ALA A 106 9.64 -6.03 -7.55
N ILE A 107 8.35 -6.30 -7.33
CA ILE A 107 7.71 -6.05 -6.03
C ILE A 107 8.34 -6.93 -4.94
N CYS A 108 8.63 -8.20 -5.24
CA CYS A 108 9.31 -9.10 -4.32
C CYS A 108 10.72 -8.61 -3.97
N GLU A 109 11.47 -8.13 -4.95
CA GLU A 109 12.78 -7.52 -4.73
C GLU A 109 12.68 -6.28 -3.83
N LEU A 110 11.76 -5.36 -4.13
CA LEU A 110 11.55 -4.16 -3.33
C LEU A 110 11.21 -4.50 -1.88
N ARG A 111 10.29 -5.46 -1.66
CA ARG A 111 9.94 -5.96 -0.33
C ARG A 111 11.15 -6.55 0.40
N SER A 112 12.00 -7.30 -0.29
CA SER A 112 13.21 -7.90 0.30
C SER A 112 14.21 -6.84 0.76
N ILE A 113 14.44 -5.81 -0.06
CA ILE A 113 15.35 -4.69 0.25
C ILE A 113 14.83 -3.93 1.47
N ARG A 114 13.55 -3.56 1.47
CA ARG A 114 12.94 -2.79 2.56
C ARG A 114 12.85 -3.59 3.85
N ASN A 115 12.52 -4.88 3.80
CA ASN A 115 12.57 -5.77 4.96
C ASN A 115 14.00 -5.88 5.53
N SER A 116 15.01 -5.96 4.66
CA SER A 116 16.41 -5.96 5.09
C SER A 116 16.80 -4.66 5.80
N LYS A 117 16.34 -3.50 5.30
CA LYS A 117 16.52 -2.21 6.00
C LYS A 117 15.79 -2.18 7.34
N ILE A 118 14.53 -2.62 7.39
CA ILE A 118 13.76 -2.72 8.63
C ILE A 118 14.52 -3.56 9.65
N ARG A 119 14.97 -4.77 9.29
CA ARG A 119 15.73 -5.65 10.21
C ARG A 119 16.99 -4.99 10.75
N LYS A 120 17.75 -4.29 9.90
CA LYS A 120 18.94 -3.52 10.33
C LYS A 120 18.58 -2.36 11.25
N GLY A 121 17.44 -1.70 11.00
CA GLY A 121 16.91 -0.66 11.89
C GLY A 121 16.50 -1.23 13.25
N LEU A 122 15.85 -2.41 13.25
CA LEU A 122 15.41 -3.07 14.48
C LEU A 122 16.54 -3.64 15.33
N SER A 123 17.68 -4.01 14.73
CA SER A 123 18.84 -4.46 15.51
C SER A 123 19.51 -3.34 16.30
N ASN A 124 19.31 -2.09 15.89
CA ASN A 124 19.93 -0.90 16.49
C ASN A 124 18.92 -0.11 17.35
N LEU A 125 17.92 -0.80 17.88
CA LEU A 125 16.84 -0.21 18.68
C LEU A 125 17.28 -0.04 20.14
N ASP A 126 17.57 1.20 20.53
CA ASP A 126 18.03 1.52 21.90
C ASP A 126 16.88 1.93 22.86
N GLY A 127 15.64 1.49 22.59
CA GLY A 127 14.47 1.81 23.44
C GLY A 127 13.94 3.26 23.34
N LYS A 128 14.71 4.18 22.74
CA LYS A 128 14.34 5.58 22.53
C LYS A 128 13.34 5.78 21.38
N ALA A 129 12.79 6.99 21.28
CA ALA A 129 11.84 7.37 20.24
C ALA A 129 12.42 7.11 18.83
N LEU A 130 11.70 6.30 18.04
CA LEU A 130 12.03 6.01 16.65
C LEU A 130 11.33 7.02 15.73
N TYR A 131 12.13 7.71 14.91
CA TYR A 131 11.60 8.51 13.80
C TYR A 131 11.75 7.72 12.50
N ILE A 132 10.69 7.04 12.08
CA ILE A 132 10.67 6.28 10.83
C ILE A 132 9.76 7.01 9.83
N THR A 133 10.37 7.60 8.81
CA THR A 133 9.67 8.23 7.69
C THR A 133 9.65 7.30 6.48
N GLY A 134 8.58 7.36 5.67
CA GLY A 134 8.49 6.61 4.41
C GLY A 134 8.17 5.12 4.56
N LEU A 135 7.83 4.66 5.76
CA LEU A 135 7.37 3.28 5.99
C LEU A 135 5.89 3.14 5.62
N SER A 136 5.56 2.08 4.88
CA SER A 136 4.16 1.81 4.53
C SER A 136 3.36 1.23 5.70
N LYS A 137 2.03 1.41 5.68
CA LYS A 137 1.11 0.81 6.65
C LYS A 137 1.23 -0.72 6.65
N TRP A 138 1.39 -1.31 5.46
CA TRP A 138 1.61 -2.75 5.27
C TRP A 138 2.84 -3.25 6.03
N GLU A 139 3.99 -2.61 5.82
CA GLU A 139 5.25 -3.00 6.47
C GLU A 139 5.16 -2.85 7.98
N PHE A 140 4.68 -1.70 8.46
CA PHE A 140 4.49 -1.47 9.89
C PHE A 140 3.62 -2.57 10.53
N ASN A 141 2.54 -2.95 9.84
CA ASN A 141 1.63 -3.98 10.33
C ASN A 141 2.30 -5.36 10.48
N GLN A 142 3.37 -5.65 9.75
CA GLN A 142 4.10 -6.93 9.85
C GLN A 142 4.95 -7.05 11.13
N PHE A 143 5.50 -5.95 11.64
CA PHE A 143 6.47 -6.02 12.75
C PHE A 143 6.06 -5.24 14.01
N LYS A 144 4.98 -4.45 13.97
CA LYS A 144 4.52 -3.65 15.12
C LYS A 144 4.35 -4.45 16.41
N ASP A 145 3.90 -5.70 16.32
CA ASP A 145 3.66 -6.55 17.48
C ASP A 145 4.97 -7.05 18.11
N ILE A 146 6.03 -7.15 17.30
CA ILE A 146 7.38 -7.52 17.75
C ILE A 146 8.01 -6.36 18.52
N ILE A 147 7.83 -5.12 18.05
CA ILE A 147 8.42 -3.92 18.70
C ILE A 147 7.69 -3.53 19.98
N ARG A 148 6.36 -3.73 20.03
CA ARG A 148 5.54 -3.23 21.13
C ARG A 148 5.96 -3.79 22.48
N LYS A 149 6.25 -5.09 22.59
CA LYS A 149 6.57 -5.73 23.88
C LYS A 149 7.94 -5.28 24.43
N PRO A 150 9.04 -5.33 23.66
CA PRO A 150 10.35 -4.86 24.10
C PRO A 150 10.37 -3.38 24.48
N MET A 151 9.68 -2.50 23.74
CA MET A 151 9.64 -1.07 24.06
C MET A 151 8.98 -0.80 25.42
N VAL A 152 7.84 -1.46 25.70
CA VAL A 152 7.17 -1.32 27.00
C VAL A 152 8.06 -1.86 28.13
N PHE A 153 8.78 -2.94 27.88
CA PHE A 153 9.71 -3.51 28.85
C PHE A 153 10.93 -2.62 29.10
N GLY A 154 11.56 -2.09 28.04
CA GLY A 154 12.69 -1.17 28.15
C GLY A 154 12.33 0.09 28.95
N LYS A 155 11.14 0.66 28.70
CA LYS A 155 10.66 1.81 29.47
C LYS A 155 10.55 1.52 30.98
N LYS A 156 10.10 0.31 31.36
CA LYS A 156 10.01 -0.08 32.78
C LYS A 156 11.38 -0.23 33.44
N ILE A 157 12.43 -0.56 32.68
CA ILE A 157 13.79 -0.66 33.22
C ILE A 157 14.32 0.76 33.52
N GLU A 158 14.14 1.70 32.58
CA GLU A 158 14.54 3.10 32.78
C GLU A 158 13.84 3.72 34.00
N GLU A 159 12.54 3.44 34.20
CA GLU A 159 11.79 3.91 35.37
C GLU A 159 12.31 3.32 36.71
N VAL A 160 12.97 2.15 36.70
CA VAL A 160 13.54 1.51 37.91
C VAL A 160 14.97 1.99 38.21
N GLU A 161 15.72 2.44 37.20
CA GLU A 161 17.06 3.01 37.40
C GLU A 161 17.03 4.46 37.92
N GLU A 162 15.89 5.15 37.82
CA GLU A 162 15.69 6.52 38.30
C GLU A 162 15.18 6.62 39.76
N GLU A 163 14.84 5.49 40.41
CA GLU A 163 14.47 5.39 41.85
C GLU A 163 15.65 4.99 42.76
#